data_AF-A0A953DAZ5-F1
#
_entry.id   AF-A0A953DAZ5-F1
#
_cell.length_a   1.000
_cell.length_b   1.000
_cell.length_c   1.000
_cell.angle_alpha   90.00
_cell.angle_beta   90.00
_cell.angle_gamma   90.00
#
_symmetry.space_group_name_H-M   'P 1'
#
loop_
_entity.id
_entity.type
_entity.pdbx_description
1 polymer ?
#
loop_
_entity_poly.entity_id
_entity_poly.type
_entity_poly.pdbx_seq_one_letter_code
_entity_poly.pdbx_strand_id
1 'polypeptide(L)'
;MDVTNPGQFFACCGLLEAAHRLWPGAEGWFEGQYFHVACDNAEAEDPLSELIEQVTQCTAEVIPFGGDDAKIAPIRVGPPLDLELDWWLFVRTSPTPFKTWAANASSLQMYTKWIKPLQTAQKHISSDTSQVFEVSTPIQGSYGFDSSVGWNALDVGFSLNEHASLKRLPLRPAVELFGAIGLQRFLPALRARQEEIDYCVWRMPLMAQPAAAVVRGVVTTSFSTRFRCRFVKRGTFKGLSTSTSIGE
;
A
#
# COMPACT_ATOMS: atom_id res chain seq x y z
N MET A 1 8.12 10.91 -3.54
CA MET A 1 8.01 9.47 -3.21
C MET A 1 9.38 8.81 -3.29
N ASP A 2 9.59 7.72 -2.55
CA ASP A 2 10.82 6.94 -2.50
C ASP A 2 10.53 5.48 -2.88
N VAL A 3 11.02 5.05 -4.05
CA VAL A 3 10.83 3.68 -4.56
C VAL A 3 11.59 2.62 -3.76
N THR A 4 12.58 3.01 -2.94
CA THR A 4 13.24 2.08 -2.01
C THR A 4 12.39 1.79 -0.79
N ASN A 5 11.37 2.61 -0.52
CA ASN A 5 10.34 2.32 0.45
C ASN A 5 9.21 1.51 -0.22
N PRO A 6 9.13 0.18 -0.01
CA PRO A 6 8.13 -0.64 -0.68
C PRO A 6 6.69 -0.21 -0.38
N GLY A 7 6.43 0.35 0.81
CA GLY A 7 5.11 0.90 1.13
C GLY A 7 4.73 2.05 0.22
N GLN A 8 5.63 3.01 -0.03
CA GLN A 8 5.34 4.13 -0.94
C GLN A 8 5.20 3.64 -2.39
N PHE A 9 6.02 2.68 -2.81
CA PHE A 9 5.87 2.05 -4.12
C PHE A 9 4.50 1.38 -4.31
N PHE A 10 4.06 0.55 -3.36
CA PHE A 10 2.73 -0.08 -3.44
C PHE A 10 1.60 0.93 -3.30
N ALA A 11 1.81 2.04 -2.58
CA ALA A 11 0.87 3.14 -2.53
C ALA A 11 0.71 3.85 -3.89
N CYS A 12 1.80 4.07 -4.63
CA CYS A 12 1.72 4.52 -6.03
C CYS A 12 0.90 3.55 -6.89
N CYS A 13 1.12 2.24 -6.73
CA CYS A 13 0.33 1.22 -7.41
C CYS A 13 -1.16 1.29 -7.03
N GLY A 14 -1.47 1.56 -5.77
CA GLY A 14 -2.85 1.76 -5.30
C GLY A 14 -3.50 3.03 -5.84
N LEU A 15 -2.75 4.12 -5.98
CA LEU A 15 -3.22 5.33 -6.66
C LEU A 15 -3.58 5.03 -8.13
N LEU A 16 -2.72 4.30 -8.84
CA LEU A 16 -3.02 3.88 -10.21
C LEU A 16 -4.24 2.94 -10.29
N GLU A 17 -4.40 2.01 -9.36
CA GLU A 17 -5.58 1.15 -9.32
C GLU A 17 -6.87 1.95 -9.09
N ALA A 18 -6.83 2.90 -8.15
CA ALA A 18 -7.96 3.78 -7.90
C ALA A 18 -8.27 4.64 -9.12
N ALA A 19 -7.26 5.31 -9.69
CA ALA A 19 -7.42 6.14 -10.87
C ALA A 19 -7.98 5.35 -12.06
N HIS A 20 -7.47 4.14 -12.30
CA HIS A 20 -7.95 3.29 -13.39
C HIS A 20 -9.43 2.91 -13.26
N ARG A 21 -9.91 2.74 -12.03
CA ARG A 21 -11.31 2.40 -11.74
C ARG A 21 -12.25 3.60 -11.82
N LEU A 22 -11.79 4.77 -11.35
CA LEU A 22 -12.58 6.00 -11.38
C LEU A 22 -12.58 6.66 -12.77
N TRP A 23 -11.44 6.60 -13.46
CA TRP A 23 -11.20 7.23 -14.75
C TRP A 23 -10.60 6.18 -15.72
N PRO A 24 -11.46 5.42 -16.41
CA PRO A 24 -11.02 4.40 -17.36
C PRO A 24 -10.04 4.98 -18.39
N GLY A 25 -8.90 4.31 -18.55
CA GLY A 25 -7.80 4.79 -19.40
C GLY A 25 -6.70 5.54 -18.63
N ALA A 26 -6.82 5.72 -17.31
CA ALA A 26 -5.74 6.28 -16.52
C ALA A 26 -4.45 5.45 -16.64
N GLU A 27 -3.34 6.15 -16.78
CA GLU A 27 -1.99 5.60 -16.90
C GLU A 27 -1.11 6.15 -15.78
N GLY A 28 -0.13 5.37 -15.31
CA GLY A 28 0.83 5.83 -14.33
C GLY A 28 2.25 5.42 -14.65
N TRP A 29 3.23 6.19 -14.18
CA TRP A 29 4.66 5.90 -14.33
C TRP A 29 5.51 6.60 -13.27
N PHE A 30 6.71 6.08 -13.04
CA PHE A 30 7.69 6.68 -12.13
C PHE A 30 8.67 7.55 -12.89
N GLU A 31 8.90 8.76 -12.40
CA GLU A 31 9.91 9.69 -12.93
C GLU A 31 10.57 10.48 -11.81
N GLY A 32 11.88 10.31 -11.64
CA GLY A 32 12.63 10.97 -10.57
C GLY A 32 12.07 10.63 -9.18
N GLN A 33 11.59 11.66 -8.47
CA GLN A 33 10.99 11.55 -7.14
C GLN A 33 9.45 11.56 -7.17
N TYR A 34 8.86 11.47 -8.36
CA TYR A 34 7.42 11.56 -8.57
C TYR A 34 6.85 10.29 -9.17
N PHE A 35 5.59 10.04 -8.83
CA PHE A 35 4.76 9.09 -9.54
C PHE A 35 3.66 9.89 -10.21
N HIS A 36 3.60 9.79 -11.53
CA HIS A 36 2.63 10.51 -12.33
C HIS A 36 1.43 9.61 -12.58
N VAL A 37 0.25 10.22 -12.60
CA VAL A 37 -0.99 9.61 -13.08
C VAL A 37 -1.58 10.55 -14.11
N ALA A 38 -1.67 10.07 -15.35
CA ALA A 38 -2.40 10.76 -16.41
C ALA A 38 -3.81 10.16 -16.47
N CYS A 39 -4.83 11.01 -16.49
CA CYS A 39 -6.22 10.61 -16.58
C CYS A 39 -7.01 11.66 -17.37
N ASP A 40 -8.06 11.22 -18.03
CA ASP A 40 -9.02 12.14 -18.67
C ASP A 40 -10.03 12.59 -17.60
N ASN A 41 -9.66 13.60 -16.83
CA ASN A 41 -10.51 14.24 -15.82
C ASN A 41 -10.45 15.76 -15.98
N ALA A 42 -11.07 16.26 -17.05
CA ALA A 42 -10.97 17.66 -17.47
C ALA A 42 -11.62 18.67 -16.51
N GLU A 43 -12.45 18.21 -15.57
CA GLU A 43 -13.22 19.09 -14.67
C GLU A 43 -12.52 19.33 -13.32
N ALA A 44 -11.51 18.53 -12.97
CA ALA A 44 -10.87 18.58 -11.67
C ALA A 44 -9.67 19.54 -11.63
N GLU A 45 -9.74 20.55 -10.76
CA GLU A 45 -8.60 21.44 -10.48
C GLU A 45 -7.45 20.70 -9.78
N ASP A 46 -7.78 19.73 -8.91
CA ASP A 46 -6.83 18.83 -8.25
C ASP A 46 -7.35 17.38 -8.32
N PRO A 47 -7.01 16.64 -9.40
CA PRO A 47 -7.40 15.25 -9.55
C PRO A 47 -6.92 14.35 -8.40
N LEU A 48 -5.73 14.59 -7.83
CA LEU A 48 -5.23 13.74 -6.75
C LEU A 48 -6.07 13.90 -5.49
N SER A 49 -6.46 15.14 -5.15
CA SER A 49 -7.35 15.41 -4.03
C SER A 49 -8.73 14.77 -4.25
N GLU A 50 -9.29 14.91 -5.45
CA GLU A 50 -10.57 14.26 -5.78
C GLU A 50 -10.49 12.74 -5.65
N LEU A 51 -9.43 12.11 -6.16
CA LEU A 51 -9.23 10.67 -6.06
C LEU A 51 -9.18 10.20 -4.60
N ILE A 52 -8.44 10.92 -3.75
CA ILE A 52 -8.37 10.61 -2.31
C ILE A 52 -9.76 10.75 -1.67
N GLU A 53 -10.49 11.80 -2.02
CA GLU A 53 -11.84 12.02 -1.52
C GLU A 53 -12.79 10.87 -1.92
N GLN A 54 -12.84 10.52 -3.20
CA GLN A 54 -13.68 9.43 -3.71
C GLN A 54 -13.35 8.08 -3.06
N VAL A 55 -12.06 7.75 -2.88
CA VAL A 55 -11.63 6.52 -2.20
C VAL A 55 -12.01 6.52 -0.72
N THR A 56 -11.84 7.64 -0.02
CA THR A 56 -12.16 7.72 1.42
C THR A 56 -13.66 7.79 1.71
N GLN A 57 -14.49 8.09 0.72
CA GLN A 57 -15.94 8.05 0.82
C GLN A 57 -16.56 6.67 0.52
N CYS A 58 -15.78 5.75 -0.06
CA CYS A 58 -16.25 4.39 -0.33
C CYS A 58 -16.66 3.66 0.97
N THR A 59 -17.80 2.98 0.94
CA THR A 59 -18.17 2.03 2.01
C THR A 59 -17.28 0.80 1.95
N ALA A 60 -17.15 0.08 3.07
CA ALA A 60 -16.44 -1.19 3.12
C ALA A 60 -17.20 -2.20 3.99
N GLU A 61 -17.39 -3.40 3.48
CA GLU A 61 -18.10 -4.47 4.18
C GLU A 61 -17.39 -5.81 4.03
N VAL A 62 -17.61 -6.70 4.99
CA VAL A 62 -17.05 -8.06 4.95
C VAL A 62 -17.84 -8.90 3.96
N ILE A 63 -17.14 -9.61 3.09
CA ILE A 63 -17.75 -10.62 2.22
C ILE A 63 -17.83 -11.93 3.02
N PRO A 64 -19.02 -12.56 3.13
CA PRO A 64 -19.15 -13.86 3.78
C PRO A 64 -18.16 -14.88 3.19
N PHE A 65 -17.29 -15.39 4.05
CA PHE A 65 -16.22 -16.30 3.70
C PHE A 65 -16.35 -17.57 4.55
N GLY A 66 -16.38 -18.73 3.90
CA GLY A 66 -16.52 -20.03 4.57
C GLY A 66 -15.27 -20.52 5.31
N GLY A 67 -14.33 -19.63 5.62
CA GLY A 67 -13.13 -19.98 6.38
C GLY A 67 -13.34 -19.86 7.89
N ASP A 68 -12.44 -20.50 8.64
CA ASP A 68 -12.58 -20.67 10.09
C ASP A 68 -12.38 -19.38 10.91
N ASP A 69 -11.80 -18.33 10.32
CA ASP A 69 -11.56 -17.05 11.01
C ASP A 69 -12.22 -15.87 10.26
N ALA A 70 -13.31 -15.37 10.83
CA ALA A 70 -14.03 -14.21 10.30
C ALA A 70 -13.17 -12.92 10.30
N LYS A 71 -12.08 -12.84 11.07
CA LYS A 71 -11.20 -11.67 11.09
C LYS A 71 -10.39 -11.50 9.81
N ILE A 72 -10.17 -12.58 9.05
CA ILE A 72 -9.43 -12.53 7.78
C ILE A 72 -10.35 -12.55 6.57
N ALA A 73 -11.67 -12.40 6.75
CA ALA A 73 -12.61 -12.42 5.65
C ALA A 73 -12.28 -11.31 4.61
N PRO A 74 -12.50 -11.58 3.30
CA PRO A 74 -12.38 -10.58 2.25
C PRO A 74 -13.25 -9.36 2.52
N ILE A 75 -12.88 -8.23 1.93
CA ILE A 75 -13.63 -6.98 2.04
C ILE A 75 -14.10 -6.55 0.66
N ARG A 76 -15.36 -6.12 0.55
CA ARG A 76 -15.85 -5.35 -0.59
C ARG A 76 -15.75 -3.87 -0.25
N VAL A 77 -14.94 -3.13 -0.99
CA VAL A 77 -14.98 -1.67 -1.04
C VAL A 77 -16.03 -1.29 -2.08
N GLY A 78 -17.06 -0.57 -1.66
CA GLY A 78 -18.19 -0.18 -2.50
C GLY A 78 -17.85 0.86 -3.55
N PRO A 79 -18.87 1.37 -4.27
CA PRO A 79 -18.70 2.43 -5.25
C PRO A 79 -18.12 3.72 -4.63
N PRO A 80 -17.40 4.54 -5.42
CA PRO A 80 -17.13 4.37 -6.85
C PRO A 80 -15.98 3.40 -7.18
N LEU A 81 -15.21 2.92 -6.19
CA LEU A 81 -14.06 2.03 -6.45
C LEU A 81 -14.48 0.61 -6.88
N ASP A 82 -15.51 0.04 -6.23
CA ASP A 82 -16.04 -1.32 -6.44
C ASP A 82 -14.95 -2.41 -6.51
N LEU A 83 -14.14 -2.50 -5.45
CA LEU A 83 -12.95 -3.35 -5.36
C LEU A 83 -13.09 -4.39 -4.26
N GLU A 84 -12.77 -5.64 -4.57
CA GLU A 84 -12.62 -6.69 -3.57
C GLU A 84 -11.17 -6.76 -3.11
N LEU A 85 -10.95 -6.78 -1.80
CA LEU A 85 -9.65 -6.92 -1.17
C LEU A 85 -9.55 -8.29 -0.47
N ASP A 86 -8.62 -9.11 -0.94
CA ASP A 86 -8.39 -10.47 -0.46
C ASP A 86 -6.92 -10.94 -0.64
N TRP A 87 -5.99 -10.03 -0.97
CA TRP A 87 -4.58 -10.35 -1.23
C TRP A 87 -3.89 -11.10 -0.07
N TRP A 88 -4.41 -11.00 1.16
CA TRP A 88 -3.92 -11.73 2.33
C TRP A 88 -4.41 -13.17 2.44
N LEU A 89 -5.29 -13.62 1.52
CA LEU A 89 -5.78 -15.00 1.42
C LEU A 89 -5.08 -15.77 0.29
N PHE A 90 -4.62 -15.07 -0.75
CA PHE A 90 -4.09 -15.71 -1.95
C PHE A 90 -2.60 -16.05 -1.87
N VAL A 91 -2.28 -17.31 -1.56
CA VAL A 91 -1.25 -18.10 -2.28
C VAL A 91 -1.76 -19.55 -2.35
N ARG A 92 -2.02 -20.07 -3.56
CA ARG A 92 -2.74 -21.34 -3.83
C ARG A 92 -2.09 -22.62 -3.26
N THR A 93 -0.95 -22.53 -2.58
CA THR A 93 -0.17 -23.69 -2.11
C THR A 93 0.56 -23.48 -0.78
N SER A 94 0.48 -22.30 -0.16
CA SER A 94 1.18 -21.98 1.10
C SER A 94 0.56 -20.75 1.77
N PRO A 95 0.68 -20.55 3.09
CA PRO A 95 0.20 -19.33 3.73
C PRO A 95 0.93 -18.12 3.14
N THR A 96 0.20 -17.13 2.62
CA THR A 96 0.84 -15.91 2.12
C THR A 96 1.64 -15.22 3.23
N PRO A 97 2.87 -14.75 2.94
CA PRO A 97 3.62 -13.97 3.92
C PRO A 97 2.94 -12.62 4.17
N PHE A 98 2.27 -12.06 3.15
CA PHE A 98 1.44 -10.87 3.23
C PHE A 98 0.19 -11.19 4.04
N LYS A 99 0.20 -10.84 5.32
CA LYS A 99 -0.99 -10.88 6.17
C LYS A 99 -1.34 -9.46 6.57
N THR A 100 -2.55 -9.26 7.07
CA THR A 100 -2.95 -7.98 7.67
C THR A 100 -2.11 -7.61 8.90
N TRP A 101 -1.23 -8.51 9.40
CA TRP A 101 -0.27 -8.40 10.52
C TRP A 101 -0.77 -7.65 11.75
N ALA A 102 -2.09 -7.59 11.93
CA ALA A 102 -2.76 -6.84 12.96
C ALA A 102 -3.33 -7.81 13.97
N ALA A 103 -2.47 -8.31 14.86
CA ALA A 103 -2.75 -9.26 15.93
C ALA A 103 -4.25 -9.57 16.17
N ASN A 104 -5.00 -8.60 16.73
CA ASN A 104 -6.41 -8.75 17.07
C ASN A 104 -7.41 -8.04 16.13
N ALA A 105 -6.95 -7.26 15.15
CA ALA A 105 -7.81 -6.47 14.29
C ALA A 105 -8.29 -7.29 13.07
N SER A 106 -9.56 -7.11 12.70
CA SER A 106 -10.07 -7.69 11.46
C SER A 106 -9.53 -6.98 10.23
N SER A 107 -9.61 -7.65 9.08
CA SER A 107 -9.36 -7.07 7.76
C SER A 107 -10.13 -5.75 7.58
N LEU A 108 -11.43 -5.73 7.87
CA LEU A 108 -12.27 -4.53 7.77
C LEU A 108 -11.78 -3.40 8.69
N GLN A 109 -11.42 -3.72 9.94
CA GLN A 109 -10.87 -2.73 10.87
C GLN A 109 -9.56 -2.16 10.34
N MET A 110 -8.70 -3.00 9.78
CA MET A 110 -7.42 -2.56 9.22
C MET A 110 -7.58 -1.67 7.99
N TYR A 111 -8.55 -1.94 7.12
CA TYR A 111 -8.83 -1.09 5.97
C TYR A 111 -9.39 0.28 6.38
N THR A 112 -10.47 0.29 7.17
CA THR A 112 -11.22 1.51 7.51
C THR A 112 -10.45 2.47 8.42
N LYS A 113 -9.47 1.97 9.17
CA LYS A 113 -8.64 2.74 10.10
C LYS A 113 -7.95 3.95 9.48
N TRP A 114 -7.55 3.85 8.22
CA TRP A 114 -6.74 4.87 7.56
C TRP A 114 -7.57 6.01 6.96
N ILE A 115 -8.90 5.81 6.81
CA ILE A 115 -9.81 6.75 6.15
C ILE A 115 -9.83 8.11 6.86
N LYS A 116 -10.20 8.15 8.15
CA LYS A 116 -10.29 9.42 8.90
C LYS A 116 -8.94 10.13 9.01
N PRO A 117 -7.83 9.46 9.36
CA PRO A 117 -6.52 10.10 9.37
C PRO A 117 -6.10 10.68 8.02
N LEU A 118 -6.40 9.98 6.92
CA LEU A 118 -6.10 10.49 5.57
C LEU A 118 -6.94 11.72 5.23
N GLN A 119 -8.23 11.72 5.55
CA GLN A 119 -9.11 12.89 5.36
C GLN A 119 -8.63 14.10 6.19
N THR A 120 -8.16 13.87 7.42
CA THR A 120 -7.56 14.93 8.23
C THR A 120 -6.26 15.42 7.62
N ALA A 121 -5.37 14.52 7.18
CA ALA A 121 -4.12 14.86 6.53
C ALA A 121 -4.36 15.70 5.26
N GLN A 122 -5.30 15.30 4.40
CA GLN A 122 -5.65 16.01 3.18
C GLN A 122 -6.04 17.47 3.43
N LYS A 123 -6.83 17.74 4.48
CA LYS A 123 -7.21 19.12 4.88
C LYS A 123 -6.02 19.97 5.31
N HIS A 124 -4.95 19.36 5.81
CA HIS A 124 -3.73 20.07 6.22
C HIS A 124 -2.76 20.34 5.06
N ILE A 125 -2.87 19.58 3.97
CA ILE A 125 -1.98 19.65 2.80
C ILE A 125 -2.59 20.57 1.71
N SER A 126 -3.53 21.44 2.08
CA SER A 126 -4.41 22.20 1.16
C SER A 126 -3.74 23.04 0.07
N SER A 127 -2.41 23.18 0.06
CA SER A 127 -1.63 23.84 -0.99
C SER A 127 -0.78 22.92 -1.87
N ASP A 128 -0.52 21.65 -1.49
CA ASP A 128 0.32 20.73 -2.27
C ASP A 128 0.00 19.24 -2.00
N THR A 129 -1.08 18.73 -2.58
CA THR A 129 -1.52 17.33 -2.45
C THR A 129 -0.45 16.31 -2.88
N SER A 130 0.57 16.71 -3.64
CA SER A 130 1.68 15.82 -4.02
C SER A 130 2.50 15.31 -2.82
N GLN A 131 2.42 15.99 -1.67
CA GLN A 131 3.06 15.60 -0.41
C GLN A 131 2.26 14.60 0.42
N VAL A 132 1.19 13.99 -0.12
CA VAL A 132 0.31 13.08 0.63
C VAL A 132 1.06 11.90 1.29
N PHE A 133 2.17 11.46 0.70
CA PHE A 133 3.04 10.41 1.27
C PHE A 133 4.05 10.91 2.29
N GLU A 134 4.10 12.19 2.61
CA GLU A 134 4.99 12.72 3.67
C GLU A 134 4.25 12.91 4.98
N VAL A 135 2.92 13.04 4.93
CA VAL A 135 2.11 13.33 6.12
C VAL A 135 1.94 12.09 6.99
N SER A 136 2.43 12.23 8.22
CA SER A 136 2.34 11.21 9.26
C SER A 136 1.33 11.59 10.33
N THR A 137 0.73 10.60 10.95
CA THR A 137 -0.21 10.75 12.07
C THR A 137 0.11 9.72 13.15
N PRO A 138 0.15 10.10 14.43
CA PRO A 138 0.37 9.16 15.54
C PRO A 138 -0.78 8.14 15.66
N ILE A 139 -0.56 6.91 15.18
CA ILE A 139 -1.55 5.83 15.13
C ILE A 139 -0.95 4.54 15.67
N GLN A 140 -1.74 3.76 16.42
CA GLN A 140 -1.32 2.45 16.90
C GLN A 140 -1.65 1.36 15.89
N GLY A 141 -0.67 0.52 15.54
CA GLY A 141 -0.82 -0.62 14.62
C GLY A 141 -0.74 -0.20 13.15
N SER A 142 -0.15 -1.04 12.31
CA SER A 142 0.20 -0.76 10.91
C SER A 142 0.08 -2.05 10.10
N TYR A 143 -0.11 -1.96 8.78
CA TYR A 143 0.11 -3.12 7.90
C TYR A 143 1.59 -3.44 7.74
N GLY A 144 2.50 -2.61 8.22
CA GLY A 144 3.95 -2.81 8.14
C GLY A 144 4.52 -2.51 6.75
N PHE A 145 3.77 -1.83 5.88
CA PHE A 145 4.23 -1.51 4.53
C PHE A 145 5.32 -0.43 4.53
N ASP A 146 5.17 0.58 5.38
CA ASP A 146 6.14 1.67 5.46
C ASP A 146 7.44 1.20 6.13
N SER A 147 8.48 1.06 5.30
CA SER A 147 9.78 0.59 5.77
C SER A 147 10.50 1.62 6.64
N SER A 148 10.16 2.91 6.54
CA SER A 148 10.81 3.99 7.29
C SER A 148 10.38 4.06 8.76
N VAL A 149 9.27 3.41 9.13
CA VAL A 149 8.75 3.42 10.50
C VAL A 149 9.34 2.26 11.30
N GLY A 150 10.49 2.49 11.95
CA GLY A 150 11.08 1.53 12.89
C GLY A 150 10.27 1.40 14.18
N TRP A 151 10.06 0.17 14.68
CA TRP A 151 9.56 -0.07 16.05
C TRP A 151 10.69 -0.06 17.09
N ASN A 152 11.95 0.03 16.65
CA ASN A 152 13.11 -0.18 17.51
C ASN A 152 14.04 1.03 17.46
N ALA A 153 14.35 1.61 18.62
CA ALA A 153 15.59 2.33 18.80
C ALA A 153 16.68 1.28 19.04
N LEU A 154 17.47 0.95 18.02
CA LEU A 154 18.76 0.24 18.13
C LEU A 154 18.76 -1.25 18.59
N ASP A 155 17.66 -2.01 18.48
CA ASP A 155 17.61 -3.47 18.69
C ASP A 155 18.14 -4.03 20.04
N VAL A 156 18.36 -3.18 21.05
CA VAL A 156 18.76 -3.59 22.41
C VAL A 156 17.56 -3.62 23.36
N GLY A 157 16.82 -4.73 23.35
CA GLY A 157 15.84 -5.05 24.41
C GLY A 157 14.64 -4.10 24.54
N PHE A 158 14.37 -3.27 23.54
CA PHE A 158 13.30 -2.27 23.56
C PHE A 158 12.03 -2.79 22.86
N SER A 159 10.89 -2.78 23.56
CA SER A 159 9.59 -3.17 23.03
C SER A 159 8.56 -2.05 23.27
N LEU A 160 8.02 -1.46 22.20
CA LEU A 160 6.97 -0.45 22.28
C LEU A 160 5.68 -0.97 22.96
N ASN A 161 5.49 -2.29 23.05
CA ASN A 161 4.34 -2.87 23.76
C ASN A 161 4.40 -2.58 25.27
N GLU A 162 5.60 -2.47 25.83
CA GLU A 162 5.85 -2.23 27.26
C GLU A 162 5.72 -0.75 27.64
N HIS A 163 5.71 0.15 26.64
CA HIS A 163 5.60 1.59 26.84
C HIS A 163 4.29 2.13 26.26
N ALA A 164 3.24 2.21 27.09
CA ALA A 164 1.90 2.63 26.68
C ALA A 164 1.85 4.01 25.97
N SER A 165 2.76 4.93 26.32
CA SER A 165 2.91 6.25 25.69
C SER A 165 3.56 6.21 24.30
N LEU A 166 4.24 5.12 23.93
CA LEU A 166 4.96 4.97 22.66
C LEU A 166 4.23 4.04 21.68
N LYS A 167 3.03 3.56 22.02
CA LYS A 167 2.22 2.65 21.17
C LYS A 167 1.71 3.30 19.87
N ARG A 168 1.79 4.63 19.76
CA ARG A 168 1.39 5.38 18.55
C ARG A 168 2.64 5.76 17.78
N LEU A 169 2.77 5.20 16.58
CA LEU A 169 3.85 5.50 15.67
C LEU A 169 3.44 6.58 14.68
N PRO A 170 4.38 7.39 14.17
CA PRO A 170 4.13 8.35 13.09
C PRO A 170 3.91 7.60 11.78
N LEU A 171 2.72 7.03 11.60
CA LEU A 171 2.35 6.25 10.42
C LEU A 171 1.78 7.16 9.35
N ARG A 172 1.96 6.78 8.08
CA ARG A 172 1.51 7.57 6.93
C ARG A 172 0.23 6.96 6.36
N PRO A 173 -0.96 7.56 6.61
CA PRO A 173 -2.24 6.94 6.26
C PRO A 173 -2.38 6.63 4.77
N ALA A 174 -1.88 7.52 3.90
CA ALA A 174 -1.91 7.32 2.46
C ALA A 174 -1.07 6.11 2.02
N VAL A 175 0.12 5.94 2.62
CA VAL A 175 1.01 4.80 2.33
C VAL A 175 0.35 3.48 2.72
N GLU A 176 -0.30 3.44 3.87
CA GLU A 176 -0.95 2.24 4.39
C GLU A 176 -2.24 1.89 3.62
N LEU A 177 -3.11 2.88 3.35
CA LEU A 177 -4.37 2.67 2.64
C LEU A 177 -4.14 2.30 1.18
N PHE A 178 -3.40 3.14 0.44
CA PHE A 178 -3.14 2.86 -0.97
C PHE A 178 -2.18 1.69 -1.15
N GLY A 179 -1.29 1.42 -0.18
CA GLY A 179 -0.49 0.19 -0.19
C GLY A 179 -1.37 -1.06 -0.17
N ALA A 180 -2.42 -1.07 0.66
CA ALA A 180 -3.37 -2.18 0.72
C ALA A 180 -4.19 -2.32 -0.57
N ILE A 181 -4.61 -1.21 -1.18
CA ILE A 181 -5.29 -1.21 -2.49
C ILE A 181 -4.35 -1.72 -3.59
N GLY A 182 -3.11 -1.22 -3.60
CA GLY A 182 -2.09 -1.58 -4.59
C GLY A 182 -1.76 -3.06 -4.57
N LEU A 183 -1.59 -3.66 -3.39
CA LEU A 183 -1.28 -5.10 -3.27
C LEU A 183 -2.36 -6.01 -3.87
N GLN A 184 -3.61 -5.56 -3.98
CA GLN A 184 -4.69 -6.36 -4.57
C GLN A 184 -4.43 -6.70 -6.04
N ARG A 185 -3.98 -5.73 -6.84
CA ARG A 185 -3.64 -5.95 -8.25
C ARG A 185 -2.16 -6.21 -8.46
N PHE A 186 -1.31 -5.45 -7.77
CA PHE A 186 0.12 -5.38 -7.99
C PHE A 186 0.88 -6.29 -7.02
N LEU A 187 0.42 -7.53 -6.89
CA LEU A 187 1.06 -8.50 -6.00
C LEU A 187 2.49 -8.80 -6.50
N PRO A 188 3.53 -8.55 -5.68
CA PRO A 188 4.91 -8.70 -6.10
C PRO A 188 5.32 -10.17 -6.25
N ALA A 189 6.48 -10.41 -6.86
CA ALA A 189 7.03 -11.76 -6.97
C ALA A 189 7.66 -12.19 -5.63
N LEU A 190 7.16 -13.27 -5.04
CA LEU A 190 7.77 -13.91 -3.87
C LEU A 190 9.01 -14.70 -4.28
N ARG A 191 10.11 -14.53 -3.54
CA ARG A 191 11.41 -15.19 -3.73
C ARG A 191 11.86 -15.88 -2.43
N ALA A 192 12.94 -16.65 -2.53
CA ALA A 192 13.61 -17.26 -1.38
C ALA A 192 12.65 -17.92 -0.38
N ARG A 193 11.83 -18.87 -0.84
CA ARG A 193 10.80 -19.54 -0.01
C ARG A 193 9.82 -18.56 0.68
N GLN A 194 9.47 -17.47 0.01
CA GLN A 194 8.53 -16.42 0.47
C GLN A 194 9.09 -15.50 1.58
N GLU A 195 10.41 -15.41 1.73
CA GLU A 195 11.07 -14.48 2.66
C GLU A 195 11.44 -13.13 2.02
N GLU A 196 11.56 -13.13 0.70
CA GLU A 196 11.93 -11.97 -0.11
C GLU A 196 10.81 -11.61 -1.10
N ILE A 197 10.68 -10.32 -1.39
CA ILE A 197 9.79 -9.82 -2.43
C ILE A 197 10.60 -9.03 -3.45
N ASP A 198 10.34 -9.31 -4.73
CA ASP A 198 10.86 -8.55 -5.85
C ASP A 198 9.70 -7.74 -6.47
N TYR A 199 9.95 -6.47 -6.77
CA TYR A 199 9.06 -5.64 -7.56
C TYR A 199 9.85 -4.82 -8.58
N CYS A 200 9.25 -4.54 -9.74
CA CYS A 200 9.86 -3.69 -10.74
C CYS A 200 9.18 -2.32 -10.80
N VAL A 201 10.00 -1.28 -10.84
CA VAL A 201 9.61 0.10 -11.13
C VAL A 201 9.68 0.30 -12.63
N TRP A 202 8.71 1.01 -13.21
CA TRP A 202 8.64 1.29 -14.64
C TRP A 202 8.56 2.80 -14.91
N ARG A 203 9.04 3.25 -16.07
CA ARG A 203 9.13 4.69 -16.40
C ARG A 203 8.27 5.15 -17.58
N MET A 204 7.63 4.21 -18.28
CA MET A 204 6.71 4.54 -19.37
C MET A 204 5.26 4.59 -18.87
N PRO A 205 4.38 5.44 -19.41
CA PRO A 205 2.96 5.43 -19.05
C PRO A 205 2.36 4.04 -19.29
N LEU A 206 1.73 3.48 -18.25
CA LEU A 206 1.05 2.18 -18.31
C LEU A 206 -0.28 2.24 -17.57
N MET A 207 -1.32 1.65 -18.16
CA MET A 207 -2.56 1.32 -17.43
C MET A 207 -2.30 0.28 -16.33
N ALA A 208 -3.24 0.14 -15.40
CA ALA A 208 -3.08 -0.72 -14.23
C ALA A 208 -2.77 -2.19 -14.57
N GLN A 209 -3.38 -2.74 -15.63
CA GLN A 209 -3.21 -4.15 -16.04
C GLN A 209 -1.78 -4.46 -16.53
N PRO A 210 -1.21 -3.78 -17.55
CA PRO A 210 0.16 -4.03 -17.97
C PRO A 210 1.18 -3.65 -16.87
N ALA A 211 0.92 -2.59 -16.10
CA ALA A 211 1.79 -2.22 -14.98
C ALA A 211 1.89 -3.35 -13.94
N ALA A 212 0.80 -4.05 -13.62
CA ALA A 212 0.83 -5.20 -12.71
C ALA A 212 1.73 -6.34 -13.19
N ALA A 213 1.77 -6.60 -14.50
CA ALA A 213 2.66 -7.60 -15.08
C ALA A 213 4.14 -7.17 -14.98
N VAL A 214 4.42 -5.87 -15.11
CA VAL A 214 5.75 -5.30 -14.92
C VAL A 214 6.17 -5.39 -13.45
N VAL A 215 5.31 -5.00 -12.51
CA VAL A 215 5.61 -5.10 -11.06
C VAL A 215 6.03 -6.51 -10.68
N ARG A 216 5.34 -7.52 -11.20
CA ARG A 216 5.67 -8.94 -10.94
C ARG A 216 6.93 -9.43 -11.67
N GLY A 217 7.46 -8.65 -12.61
CA GLY A 217 8.62 -8.99 -13.43
C GLY A 217 8.32 -10.05 -14.50
N VAL A 218 7.05 -10.22 -14.87
CA VAL A 218 6.64 -11.13 -15.97
C VAL A 218 6.85 -10.45 -17.32
N VAL A 219 6.67 -9.13 -17.36
CA VAL A 219 6.98 -8.27 -18.51
C VAL A 219 8.13 -7.36 -18.11
N THR A 220 9.14 -7.26 -18.97
CA THR A 220 10.24 -6.31 -18.83
C THR A 220 10.07 -5.19 -19.83
N THR A 221 10.29 -3.95 -19.40
CA THR A 221 10.38 -2.80 -20.29
C THR A 221 11.83 -2.36 -20.34
N SER A 222 12.26 -1.68 -21.42
CA SER A 222 13.64 -1.20 -21.57
C SER A 222 14.07 -0.17 -20.51
N PHE A 223 13.15 0.22 -19.61
CA PHE A 223 13.37 1.24 -18.58
C PHE A 223 12.84 0.77 -17.22
N SER A 224 12.73 -0.54 -17.00
CA SER A 224 12.34 -1.08 -15.70
C SER A 224 13.54 -1.32 -14.79
N THR A 225 13.44 -0.97 -13.52
CA THR A 225 14.45 -1.30 -12.51
C THR A 225 13.85 -2.19 -11.45
N ARG A 226 14.51 -3.30 -11.14
CA ARG A 226 14.04 -4.26 -10.14
C ARG A 226 14.61 -3.94 -8.76
N PHE A 227 13.73 -4.01 -7.76
CA PHE A 227 14.03 -3.83 -6.36
C PHE A 227 13.70 -5.11 -5.59
N ARG A 228 14.43 -5.32 -4.50
CA ARG A 228 14.21 -6.43 -3.57
C ARG A 228 14.13 -5.93 -2.14
N CYS A 229 13.17 -6.44 -1.39
CA CYS A 229 13.16 -6.33 0.08
C CYS A 229 12.74 -7.64 0.74
N ARG A 230 12.76 -7.64 2.08
CA ARG A 230 12.49 -8.80 2.93
C ARG A 230 11.35 -8.52 3.88
N PHE A 231 10.68 -9.58 4.29
CA PHE A 231 9.83 -9.51 5.48
C PHE A 231 10.73 -9.43 6.72
N VAL A 232 10.49 -8.42 7.56
CA VAL A 232 11.21 -8.21 8.82
C VAL A 232 10.27 -8.35 10.01
N LYS A 233 10.83 -8.75 11.15
CA LYS A 233 10.16 -8.65 12.45
C LYS A 233 10.69 -7.43 13.18
N ARG A 234 9.80 -6.59 13.71
CA ARG A 234 10.10 -5.44 14.55
C ARG A 234 9.39 -5.66 15.90
N GLY A 235 10.04 -6.36 16.81
CA GLY A 235 9.41 -6.90 18.02
C GLY A 235 8.34 -7.96 17.67
N THR A 236 7.10 -7.74 18.10
CA THR A 236 5.96 -8.62 17.78
C THR A 236 5.33 -8.35 16.41
N PHE A 237 5.70 -7.27 15.74
CA PHE A 237 5.11 -6.84 14.47
C PHE A 237 5.95 -7.33 13.28
N LYS A 238 5.28 -7.58 12.15
CA LYS A 238 5.94 -7.85 10.87
C LYS A 238 5.79 -6.62 9.96
N GLY A 239 6.72 -6.47 9.04
CA GLY A 239 6.68 -5.42 8.04
C GLY A 239 7.66 -5.69 6.90
N LEU A 240 7.81 -4.71 6.01
CA LEU A 240 8.76 -4.75 4.90
C LEU A 240 10.03 -3.97 5.28
N SER A 241 11.19 -4.53 4.92
CA SER A 241 12.45 -3.77 4.97
C SER A 241 12.49 -2.73 3.85
N THR A 242 13.39 -1.75 3.97
CA THR A 242 13.80 -0.94 2.83
C THR A 242 14.36 -1.85 1.74
N SER A 243 14.10 -1.47 0.49
CA SER A 243 14.48 -2.23 -0.68
C SER A 243 15.83 -1.79 -1.24
N THR A 244 16.54 -2.73 -1.84
CA THR A 244 17.77 -2.47 -2.60
C THR A 244 17.51 -2.72 -4.09
N SER A 245 18.06 -1.86 -4.95
CA SER A 245 18.07 -2.12 -6.39
C SER A 245 18.92 -3.36 -6.69
N ILE A 246 18.41 -4.26 -7.54
CA ILE A 246 19.09 -5.49 -7.95
C ILE A 246 19.36 -5.55 -9.46
N GLY A 247 19.26 -4.40 -10.15
CA GLY A 247 19.51 -4.26 -11.59
C GLY A 247 18.25 -4.20 -12.44
N GLU A 248 18.45 -4.22 -13.76
CA GLU A 248 17.38 -4.38 -14.77
C GLU A 248 16.96 -5.85 -14.90
#